data_AF-A0A3M7MI59-F1
#
_entry.id   AF-A0A3M7MI59-F1
#
_cell.length_a   1.000
_cell.length_b   1.000
_cell.length_c   1.000
_cell.angle_alpha   90.00
_cell.angle_beta   90.00
_cell.angle_gamma   90.00
#
_symmetry.space_group_name_H-M   'P 1'
#
loop_
_entity.id
_entity.type
_entity.pdbx_description
1 polymer ?
#
loop_
_entity_poly.entity_id
_entity_poly.type
_entity_poly.pdbx_seq_one_letter_code
_entity_poly.pdbx_strand_id
1 'polypeptide(L)'
;MTSQQPLQLLARAKARRAANNNYQKLSKTLYEKLTKLCREYDTDIYPLAHRNGRFNGFVSRDKTDQPWLPPGQNTLVSSPFFTAIKD
;
A
#
# COMPACT_ATOMS: atom_id res chain seq x y z
N MET A 1 -39.47 3.65 15.71
CA MET A 1 -38.69 3.57 14.46
C MET A 1 -37.25 3.21 14.80
N THR A 2 -36.87 1.92 14.88
CA THR A 2 -35.52 1.52 15.35
C THR A 2 -35.00 0.18 14.80
N SER A 3 -35.60 -0.40 13.76
CA SER A 3 -35.20 -1.73 13.24
C SER A 3 -34.09 -1.72 12.17
N GLN A 4 -33.71 -0.56 11.61
CA GLN A 4 -32.77 -0.50 10.47
C GLN A 4 -31.28 -0.28 10.83
N GLN A 5 -30.96 0.18 12.04
CA GLN A 5 -29.59 0.48 12.43
C GLN A 5 -28.64 -0.74 12.46
N PRO A 6 -29.04 -1.93 12.94
CA PRO A 6 -28.16 -3.10 12.99
C PRO A 6 -27.81 -3.65 11.59
N LEU A 7 -28.78 -3.65 10.68
CA LEU A 7 -28.61 -4.12 9.30
C LEU A 7 -27.69 -3.20 8.49
N GLN A 8 -27.81 -1.89 8.66
CA GLN A 8 -26.92 -0.91 8.02
C GLN A 8 -25.47 -1.00 8.54
N LEU A 9 -25.29 -1.20 9.85
CA LEU A 9 -23.98 -1.43 10.46
C LEU A 9 -23.30 -2.69 9.90
N LEU A 10 -24.05 -3.78 9.80
CA LEU A 10 -23.54 -5.04 9.25
C LEU A 10 -23.17 -4.91 7.77
N ALA A 11 -24.01 -4.25 6.97
CA ALA A 11 -23.72 -4.00 5.55
C ALA A 11 -22.43 -3.16 5.40
N ARG A 12 -22.27 -2.11 6.22
CA ARG A 12 -21.06 -1.27 6.21
C ARG A 12 -19.81 -2.05 6.64
N ALA A 13 -19.92 -2.93 7.63
CA ALA A 13 -18.82 -3.79 8.05
C ALA A 13 -18.40 -4.78 6.95
N LYS A 14 -19.38 -5.41 6.26
CA LYS A 14 -19.13 -6.29 5.11
C LYS A 14 -18.44 -5.55 3.97
N ALA A 15 -18.92 -4.35 3.62
CA ALA A 15 -18.31 -3.53 2.57
C ALA A 15 -16.85 -3.16 2.89
N ARG A 16 -16.55 -2.76 4.15
CA ARG A 16 -15.17 -2.48 4.59
C ARG A 16 -14.27 -3.71 4.46
N ARG A 17 -14.75 -4.89 4.86
CA ARG A 17 -14.00 -6.14 4.74
C ARG A 17 -13.72 -6.48 3.27
N ALA A 18 -14.72 -6.34 2.39
CA ALA A 18 -14.55 -6.56 0.96
C ALA A 18 -13.50 -5.62 0.36
N ALA A 19 -13.55 -4.32 0.70
CA ALA A 19 -12.56 -3.33 0.24
C ALA A 19 -11.13 -3.66 0.73
N ASN A 20 -10.98 -4.08 1.99
CA ASN A 20 -9.68 -4.50 2.53
C ASN A 20 -9.12 -5.74 1.83
N ASN A 21 -9.97 -6.75 1.60
CA ASN A 21 -9.57 -7.97 0.90
C ASN A 21 -9.15 -7.66 -0.54
N ASN A 22 -9.89 -6.79 -1.23
CA ASN A 22 -9.55 -6.39 -2.58
C ASN A 22 -8.21 -5.62 -2.62
N TYR A 23 -8.03 -4.67 -1.69
CA TYR A 23 -6.77 -3.95 -1.54
C TYR A 23 -5.57 -4.89 -1.33
N GLN A 24 -5.72 -5.89 -0.45
CA GLN A 24 -4.66 -6.89 -0.22
C GLN A 24 -4.34 -7.70 -1.47
N LYS A 25 -5.36 -8.17 -2.20
CA LYS A 25 -5.16 -8.91 -3.46
C LYS A 25 -4.40 -8.07 -4.48
N LEU A 26 -4.85 -6.85 -4.73
CA LEU A 26 -4.23 -5.94 -5.70
C LEU A 26 -2.80 -5.56 -5.29
N SER A 27 -2.57 -5.31 -4.00
CA SER A 27 -1.23 -5.00 -3.48
C SER A 27 -0.27 -6.17 -3.69
N LYS A 28 -0.74 -7.41 -3.47
CA LYS A 28 0.04 -8.61 -3.72
C LYS A 28 0.39 -8.76 -5.21
N THR A 29 -0.58 -8.60 -6.10
CA THR A 29 -0.34 -8.66 -7.55
C THR A 29 0.63 -7.58 -8.03
N LEU A 30 0.52 -6.37 -7.50
CA LEU A 30 1.46 -5.29 -7.81
C LEU A 30 2.88 -5.65 -7.36
N TYR A 31 3.04 -6.15 -6.13
CA TYR A 31 4.32 -6.60 -5.61
C TYR A 31 4.97 -7.68 -6.50
N GLU A 32 4.20 -8.68 -6.93
CA GLU A 32 4.69 -9.74 -7.82
C GLU A 32 5.18 -9.19 -9.17
N LYS A 33 4.44 -8.24 -9.76
CA LYS A 33 4.84 -7.58 -11.01
C LYS A 33 6.11 -6.75 -10.86
N LEU A 34 6.23 -6.00 -9.77
CA LEU A 34 7.41 -5.19 -9.48
C LEU A 34 8.63 -6.08 -9.23
N THR A 35 8.47 -7.16 -8.46
CA THR A 35 9.52 -8.15 -8.23
C THR A 35 10.02 -8.74 -9.56
N LYS A 36 9.11 -9.03 -10.49
CA LYS A 36 9.47 -9.50 -11.84
C LYS A 36 10.32 -8.45 -12.57
N LEU A 37 9.91 -7.18 -12.54
CA LEU A 37 10.64 -6.08 -13.19
C LEU A 37 12.04 -5.90 -12.60
N CYS A 38 12.16 -5.97 -11.27
CA CYS A 38 13.46 -5.92 -10.60
C CYS A 38 14.40 -7.03 -11.09
N ARG A 39 13.89 -8.27 -11.21
CA ARG A 39 14.67 -9.43 -11.64
C ARG A 39 15.04 -9.40 -13.12
N GLU A 40 14.13 -9.01 -14.00
CA GLU A 40 14.35 -9.04 -15.45
C GLU A 40 15.32 -7.95 -15.92
N TYR A 41 15.38 -6.82 -15.20
CA TYR A 41 16.13 -5.64 -15.63
C TYR A 41 17.24 -5.20 -14.65
N ASP A 42 17.54 -5.99 -13.61
CA ASP A 42 18.47 -5.65 -12.52
C ASP A 42 18.23 -4.24 -11.97
N THR A 43 16.96 -3.95 -11.63
CA THR A 43 16.52 -2.66 -11.10
C THR A 43 16.00 -2.80 -9.68
N ASP A 44 16.25 -1.79 -8.85
CA ASP A 44 15.70 -1.72 -7.50
C ASP A 44 14.48 -0.79 -7.49
N ILE A 45 13.29 -1.34 -7.23
CA ILE A 45 12.03 -0.59 -7.20
C ILE A 45 11.44 -0.61 -5.79
N TYR A 46 11.10 0.58 -5.29
CA TYR A 46 10.62 0.79 -3.93
C TYR A 46 9.22 1.41 -3.91
N PRO A 47 8.16 0.59 -4.01
CA PRO A 47 6.77 1.07 -3.93
C PRO A 47 6.39 1.51 -2.50
N LEU A 48 5.82 2.71 -2.41
CA LEU A 48 5.26 3.26 -1.17
C LEU A 48 3.77 3.56 -1.36
N ALA A 49 2.92 3.05 -0.48
CA ALA A 49 1.48 3.31 -0.50
C ALA A 49 1.02 4.03 0.78
N HIS A 50 0.32 5.16 0.63
CA HIS A 50 -0.32 5.86 1.74
C HIS A 50 -1.80 5.45 1.86
N ARG A 51 -2.19 4.92 3.02
CA ARG A 51 -3.58 4.50 3.28
C ARG A 51 -3.91 4.62 4.77
N ASN A 52 -5.08 5.15 5.10
CA ASN A 52 -5.56 5.33 6.49
C ASN A 52 -4.54 6.09 7.38
N GLY A 53 -3.86 7.10 6.82
CA GLY A 53 -2.85 7.89 7.55
C GLY A 53 -1.53 7.17 7.78
N ARG A 54 -1.28 6.04 7.11
CA ARG A 54 -0.04 5.26 7.24
C ARG A 54 0.61 5.03 5.90
N PHE A 55 1.93 5.14 5.86
CA PHE A 55 2.74 4.69 4.74
C PHE A 55 3.05 3.20 4.88
N ASN A 56 2.89 2.45 3.79
CA ASN A 56 3.20 1.04 3.69
C ASN A 56 4.23 0.89 2.58
N GLY A 57 5.47 0.54 2.93
CA GLY A 57 6.49 0.18 1.95
C GLY A 57 6.33 -1.29 1.57
N PHE A 58 6.39 -1.61 0.28
CA PHE A 58 6.58 -2.99 -0.15
C PHE A 58 8.03 -3.13 -0.58
N VAL A 59 8.80 -3.80 0.26
CA VAL A 59 10.24 -3.75 0.20
C VAL A 59 10.74 -4.98 -0.57
N SER A 60 11.36 -4.78 -1.73
CA SER A 60 12.26 -5.79 -2.29
C SER A 60 13.44 -5.94 -1.32
N ARG A 61 13.79 -7.18 -0.96
CA ARG A 61 15.01 -7.41 -0.17
C ARG A 61 16.20 -6.89 -0.97
N ASP A 62 17.15 -6.26 -0.29
CA ASP A 62 18.37 -5.80 -0.94
C ASP A 62 19.27 -7.00 -1.33
N LYS A 63 20.39 -6.71 -2.02
CA LYS A 63 21.37 -7.72 -2.45
C LYS A 63 22.00 -8.49 -1.27
N THR A 64 21.80 -8.03 -0.03
CA THR A 64 22.27 -8.66 1.21
C THR A 64 21.14 -9.35 2.00
N ASP A 65 19.98 -9.56 1.35
CA ASP A 65 18.77 -10.17 1.93
C ASP A 65 18.18 -9.39 3.12
N GLN A 66 18.62 -8.15 3.34
CA GLN A 66 18.10 -7.27 4.38
C GLN A 66 16.83 -6.57 3.89
N PRO A 67 15.86 -6.30 4.79
CA PRO A 67 14.75 -5.42 4.49
C PRO A 67 15.32 -4.02 4.24
N TRP A 68 15.19 -3.52 3.01
CA TRP A 68 15.52 -2.13 2.73
C TRP A 68 14.65 -1.19 3.59
N LEU A 69 15.32 -0.32 4.35
CA LEU A 69 14.66 0.70 5.14
C LEU A 69 14.29 1.87 4.23
N PRO A 70 13.01 2.21 4.06
CA PRO A 70 12.65 3.39 3.30
C PRO A 70 13.26 4.65 3.95
N PRO A 71 13.53 5.71 3.16
CA PRO A 71 13.85 7.02 3.71
C PRO A 71 12.80 7.40 4.77
N GLY A 72 13.25 7.99 5.88
CA GLY A 72 12.36 8.35 6.98
C GLY A 72 11.19 9.22 6.53
N GLN A 73 10.08 9.19 7.27
CA GLN A 73 8.85 9.91 6.92
C GLN A 73 9.12 11.39 6.60
N ASN A 74 9.98 12.06 7.37
CA ASN A 74 10.37 13.46 7.16
C ASN A 74 11.04 13.71 5.80
N THR A 75 11.83 12.75 5.31
CA THR A 75 12.51 12.81 4.00
C THR A 75 11.52 12.61 2.85
N LEU A 76 10.42 11.90 3.08
CA LEU A 76 9.40 11.63 2.08
C LEU A 76 8.38 12.77 1.96
N VAL A 77 8.00 13.44 3.07
CA VAL A 77 7.05 14.58 3.03
C VAL A 77 7.67 15.84 2.43
N SER A 78 8.99 15.96 2.48
CA SER A 78 9.75 17.08 1.91
C SER A 78 10.16 16.86 0.45
N SER A 79 9.82 15.70 -0.13
CA SER A 79 10.13 15.40 -1.53
C SER A 79 9.12 16.04 -2.47
N PRO A 80 9.57 16.80 -3.50
CA PRO A 80 8.69 17.43 -4.49
C PRO A 80 7.88 16.39 -5.29
N PHE A 81 8.34 15.14 -5.37
CA PHE A 81 7.64 14.06 -6.08
C PHE A 81 6.33 13.59 -5.40
N PHE A 82 6.21 13.74 -4.08
CA PHE A 82 5.02 13.30 -3.33
C PHE A 82 4.01 14.42 -3.07
N THR A 83 4.39 15.67 -3.32
CA THR A 83 3.50 16.82 -3.21
C THR A 83 2.51 16.89 -4.38
N ALA A 84 2.83 16.25 -5.51
CA ALA A 84 2.05 16.29 -6.75
C ALA A 84 0.89 15.27 -6.85
N ILE A 85 0.76 14.30 -5.94
CA ILE A 85 -0.34 13.31 -5.97
C ILE A 85 -1.50 13.78 -5.07
N LYS A 86 -1.80 15.08 -5.15
CA LYS A 86 -2.83 15.73 -4.34
C LYS A 86 -3.66 16.69 -5.17
N ASP A 87 -3.99 16.30 -6.40
CA ASP A 87 -5.04 16.91 -7.22
C ASP A 87 -6.02 15.82 -7.69
#